data_AF-A0A922YUX8-F1
#
_entry.id   AF-A0A922YUX8-F1
#
_cell.length_a   1.000
_cell.length_b   1.000
_cell.length_c   1.000
_cell.angle_alpha   90.00
_cell.angle_beta   90.00
_cell.angle_gamma   90.00
#
_symmetry.space_group_name_H-M   'P 1'
#
loop_
_entity.id
_entity.type
_entity.pdbx_description
1 polymer ?
#
loop_
_entity_poly.entity_id
_entity_poly.type
_entity_poly.pdbx_seq_one_letter_code
_entity_poly.pdbx_strand_id
1 'polypeptide(L)'
;GGNITVIEGVRPQPASPSTPRRSPAASPARDGERVDSAAQRARDSDARAILQSELRRAEERLAEARKAYAGGEPEKQGIEGRNHQRYLDRVAELKEAVGRAESDVAGIRRELERLPAATGSTPTSNQ
;
A
#
# COMPACT_ATOMS: atom_id res chain seq x y z
N GLY A 1 -2.82 14.14 -25.63
CA GLY A 1 -2.50 13.33 -24.45
C GLY A 1 -1.33 13.97 -23.74
N GLY A 2 -1.41 14.12 -22.42
CA GLY A 2 -0.32 14.63 -21.59
C GLY A 2 -0.62 15.97 -20.93
N ASN A 3 -1.47 15.97 -19.90
CA ASN A 3 -1.53 17.03 -18.89
C ASN A 3 -0.44 16.77 -17.85
N ILE A 4 0.75 17.32 -18.08
CA ILE A 4 1.85 17.34 -17.10
C ILE A 4 1.65 18.59 -16.24
N THR A 5 1.15 18.42 -15.02
CA THR A 5 1.15 19.49 -14.03
C THR A 5 2.48 19.45 -13.28
N VAL A 6 3.37 20.37 -13.65
CA VAL A 6 4.61 20.65 -12.90
C VAL A 6 4.20 21.50 -11.69
N ILE A 7 4.24 20.92 -10.48
CA ILE A 7 4.20 21.71 -9.25
C ILE A 7 5.63 22.10 -8.88
N GLU A 8 5.92 23.37 -9.11
CA GLU A 8 7.14 24.07 -8.75
C GLU A 8 7.35 24.01 -7.23
N GLY A 9 8.51 23.50 -6.81
CA GLY A 9 8.87 23.37 -5.40
C GLY A 9 8.97 24.73 -4.72
N VAL A 10 8.28 24.89 -3.59
CA VAL A 10 8.45 26.08 -2.75
C VAL A 10 9.85 26.05 -2.12
N ARG A 11 10.68 27.01 -2.52
CA ARG A 11 12.02 27.25 -1.98
C ARG A 11 11.89 28.03 -0.66
N PRO A 12 12.43 27.57 0.48
CA PRO A 12 12.36 28.32 1.73
C PRO A 12 13.52 29.32 1.84
N GLN A 13 13.25 30.55 2.25
CA GLN A 13 14.25 31.50 2.79
C GLN A 13 13.57 32.72 3.47
N PRO A 14 14.25 33.49 4.35
CA PRO A 14 14.11 33.39 5.80
C PRO A 14 13.51 34.65 6.48
N ALA A 15 13.38 34.54 7.81
CA ALA A 15 12.63 35.40 8.72
C ALA A 15 13.04 36.89 8.81
N SER A 16 12.08 37.73 9.21
CA SER A 16 12.31 38.98 9.94
C SER A 16 11.24 39.18 11.02
N PRO A 17 11.58 39.73 12.21
CA PRO A 17 10.74 39.65 13.41
C PRO A 17 9.91 40.92 13.61
N SER A 18 8.62 40.77 13.86
CA SER A 18 7.77 41.82 14.44
C SER A 18 6.78 41.21 15.43
N THR A 19 6.90 41.69 16.67
CA THR A 19 6.21 41.28 17.90
C THR A 19 4.72 41.69 17.93
N PRO A 20 3.91 41.31 18.95
CA PRO A 20 2.78 40.42 18.79
C PRO A 20 1.42 41.13 18.92
N ARG A 21 0.46 40.82 18.06
CA ARG A 21 -0.95 41.17 18.32
C ARG A 21 -1.62 40.01 19.03
N ARG A 22 -1.67 40.08 20.36
CA ARG A 22 -2.47 39.20 21.20
C ARG A 22 -3.95 39.59 21.08
N SER A 23 -4.72 38.76 20.39
CA SER A 23 -6.13 38.54 20.73
C SER A 23 -6.32 37.02 20.89
N PRO A 24 -6.85 36.58 22.04
CA PRO A 24 -6.97 35.17 22.39
C PRO A 24 -8.22 34.56 21.73
N ALA A 25 -8.31 33.23 21.80
CA ALA A 25 -9.46 32.42 21.38
C ALA A 25 -9.50 31.99 19.90
N ALA A 26 -8.59 31.09 19.56
CA ALA A 26 -9.04 29.74 19.31
C ALA A 26 -8.04 28.81 20.02
N SER A 27 -8.39 28.37 21.22
CA SER A 27 -7.97 27.02 21.59
C SER A 27 -8.37 26.13 20.40
N PRO A 28 -7.47 25.37 19.73
CA PRO A 28 -7.99 24.18 19.11
C PRO A 28 -8.60 23.41 20.26
N ALA A 29 -9.93 23.38 20.26
CA ALA A 29 -10.72 22.80 21.30
C ALA A 29 -10.11 21.44 21.62
N ARG A 30 -9.73 21.24 22.89
CA ARG A 30 -9.43 19.91 23.45
C ARG A 30 -10.71 19.07 23.59
N ASP A 31 -11.63 19.24 22.64
CA ASP A 31 -12.94 18.60 22.54
C ASP A 31 -13.03 17.72 21.28
N GLY A 32 -12.06 17.83 20.35
CA GLY A 32 -11.86 16.88 19.24
C GLY A 32 -11.04 15.64 19.61
N GLU A 33 -10.39 15.63 20.78
CA GLU A 33 -9.45 14.59 21.22
C GLU A 33 -10.15 13.26 21.58
N ARG A 34 -11.47 13.32 21.77
CA ARG A 34 -12.32 12.21 22.19
C ARG A 34 -13.39 11.84 21.16
N VAL A 35 -13.33 12.33 19.93
CA VAL A 35 -14.22 11.93 18.81
C VAL A 35 -13.68 10.63 18.18
N ASP A 36 -13.26 9.62 18.91
CA ASP A 36 -14.16 8.76 19.68
C ASP A 36 -13.39 7.45 19.71
N SER A 37 -12.66 7.16 20.79
CA SER A 37 -11.77 6.00 20.83
C SER A 37 -12.53 4.70 20.52
N ALA A 38 -13.85 4.66 20.75
CA ALA A 38 -14.70 3.58 20.29
C ALA A 38 -14.90 3.61 18.78
N ALA A 39 -15.21 4.77 18.17
CA ALA A 39 -15.31 4.89 16.71
C ALA A 39 -13.97 4.64 15.99
N GLN A 40 -12.84 5.05 16.56
CA GLN A 40 -11.51 4.75 16.01
C GLN A 40 -11.23 3.25 16.06
N ARG A 41 -11.49 2.58 17.19
CA ARG A 41 -11.37 1.11 17.30
C ARG A 41 -12.31 0.38 16.35
N ALA A 42 -13.53 0.88 16.15
CA ALA A 42 -14.47 0.32 15.18
C ALA A 42 -13.90 0.42 13.75
N ARG A 43 -13.40 1.60 13.34
CA ARG A 43 -12.75 1.79 12.05
C ARG A 43 -11.50 0.91 11.88
N ASP A 44 -10.68 0.78 12.92
CA ASP A 44 -9.49 -0.07 12.87
C ASP A 44 -9.89 -1.55 12.73
N SER A 45 -10.97 -1.97 13.40
CA SER A 45 -11.51 -3.33 13.29
C SER A 45 -12.06 -3.60 11.89
N ASP A 46 -12.79 -2.64 11.31
CA ASP A 46 -13.31 -2.72 9.95
C ASP A 46 -12.18 -2.74 8.92
N ALA A 47 -11.18 -1.86 9.05
CA ALA A 47 -10.00 -1.83 8.20
C ALA A 47 -9.22 -3.16 8.26
N ARG A 48 -9.03 -3.70 9.47
CA ARG A 48 -8.41 -5.01 9.66
C ARG A 48 -9.22 -6.12 8.99
N ALA A 49 -10.55 -6.12 9.12
CA ALA A 49 -11.41 -7.11 8.49
C ALA A 49 -11.34 -7.03 6.95
N ILE A 50 -11.32 -5.82 6.39
CA ILE A 50 -11.15 -5.60 4.95
C ILE A 50 -9.80 -6.16 4.48
N LEU A 51 -8.70 -5.77 5.12
CA LEU A 51 -7.37 -6.25 4.75
C LEU A 51 -7.20 -7.77 4.94
N GLN A 52 -7.86 -8.38 5.93
CA GLN A 52 -7.90 -9.84 6.05
C GLN A 52 -8.62 -10.50 4.87
N SER A 53 -9.73 -9.91 4.42
CA SER A 53 -10.45 -10.41 3.24
C SER A 53 -9.62 -10.25 1.96
N GLU A 54 -8.89 -9.15 1.82
CA GLU A 54 -7.98 -8.90 0.71
C GLU A 54 -6.77 -9.83 0.75
N LEU A 55 -6.20 -10.06 1.94
CA LEU A 55 -5.11 -11.01 2.14
C LEU A 55 -5.52 -12.40 1.65
N ARG A 56 -6.72 -12.86 2.04
CA ARG A 56 -7.24 -14.14 1.59
C ARG A 56 -7.36 -14.20 0.06
N ARG A 57 -7.90 -13.16 -0.57
CA ARG A 57 -8.00 -13.09 -2.04
C ARG A 57 -6.63 -13.09 -2.71
N ALA A 58 -5.66 -12.37 -2.15
CA ALA A 58 -4.28 -12.33 -2.65
C ALA A 58 -3.58 -13.69 -2.49
N GLU A 59 -3.80 -14.39 -1.37
CA GLU A 59 -3.30 -15.75 -1.14
C GLU A 59 -3.93 -16.76 -2.12
N GLU A 60 -5.23 -16.64 -2.41
CA GLU A 60 -5.91 -17.45 -3.43
C GLU A 60 -5.31 -17.19 -4.83
N ARG A 61 -5.09 -15.92 -5.21
CA ARG A 61 -4.40 -15.56 -6.46
C ARG A 61 -2.98 -16.11 -6.53
N LEU A 62 -2.24 -16.04 -5.44
CA LEU A 62 -0.89 -16.60 -5.34
C LEU A 62 -0.90 -18.12 -5.51
N ALA A 63 -1.84 -18.81 -4.87
CA ALA A 63 -2.00 -20.25 -5.02
C ALA A 63 -2.34 -20.66 -6.46
N GLU A 64 -3.25 -19.92 -7.12
CA GLU A 64 -3.57 -20.11 -8.53
C GLU A 64 -2.35 -19.87 -9.43
N ALA A 65 -1.63 -18.77 -9.24
CA ALA A 65 -0.43 -18.44 -10.02
C ALA A 65 0.67 -19.49 -9.84
N ARG A 66 0.90 -19.96 -8.61
CA ARG A 66 1.87 -21.02 -8.32
C ARG A 66 1.46 -22.35 -8.95
N LYS A 67 0.17 -22.69 -8.91
CA LYS A 67 -0.36 -23.88 -9.57
C LYS A 67 -0.20 -23.79 -11.09
N ALA A 68 -0.47 -22.63 -11.68
CA ALA A 68 -0.27 -22.39 -13.11
C ALA A 68 1.21 -22.44 -13.51
N TYR A 69 2.11 -21.91 -12.67
CA TYR A 69 3.56 -21.99 -12.87
C TYR A 69 4.07 -23.43 -12.75
N ALA A 70 3.43 -24.27 -11.93
CA ALA A 70 3.76 -25.68 -11.75
C ALA A 70 5.26 -25.94 -11.52
N GLY A 71 5.92 -25.05 -10.75
CA GLY A 71 7.36 -25.14 -10.46
C GLY A 71 8.28 -24.82 -11.64
N GLY A 72 7.78 -24.18 -12.70
CA GLY A 72 8.54 -23.88 -13.93
C GLY A 72 8.23 -24.81 -15.08
N GLU A 73 7.39 -25.81 -14.86
CA GLU A 73 6.91 -26.74 -15.88
C GLU A 73 5.39 -26.64 -16.05
N PRO A 74 4.84 -25.48 -16.48
CA PRO A 74 3.43 -25.37 -16.83
C PRO A 74 3.09 -26.42 -17.90
N GLU A 75 1.88 -26.99 -17.83
CA GLU A 75 1.42 -27.90 -18.88
C GLU A 75 1.52 -27.22 -20.25
N LYS A 76 2.17 -27.91 -21.18
CA LYS A 76 2.31 -27.46 -22.57
C LYS A 76 0.94 -27.42 -23.22
N GLN A 77 0.49 -26.24 -23.61
CA GLN A 77 -0.82 -26.09 -24.23
C GLN A 77 -0.69 -26.13 -25.75
N GLY A 78 -1.27 -27.17 -26.36
CA GLY A 78 -1.47 -27.30 -27.81
C GLY A 78 -0.25 -26.96 -28.68
N ILE A 79 -0.29 -25.78 -29.30
CA ILE A 79 0.70 -25.24 -30.26
C ILE A 79 2.09 -24.96 -29.65
N GLU A 80 2.20 -24.86 -28.32
CA GLU A 80 3.46 -24.64 -27.60
C GLU A 80 4.42 -25.83 -27.72
N GLY A 81 3.91 -27.03 -28.01
CA GLY A 81 4.75 -28.18 -28.33
C GLY A 81 5.56 -28.02 -29.63
N ARG A 82 5.14 -27.12 -30.52
CA ARG A 82 5.82 -26.83 -31.80
C ARG A 82 6.71 -25.60 -31.74
N ASN A 83 6.49 -24.68 -30.80
CA ASN A 83 7.29 -23.48 -30.62
C ASN A 83 7.76 -23.35 -29.17
N HIS A 84 8.99 -23.81 -28.93
CA HIS A 84 9.60 -23.78 -27.61
C HIS A 84 9.82 -22.36 -27.07
N GLN A 85 10.03 -21.36 -27.93
CA GLN A 85 10.22 -19.98 -27.48
C GLN A 85 8.97 -19.46 -26.77
N ARG A 86 7.77 -19.72 -27.32
CA ARG A 86 6.51 -19.34 -26.68
C ARG A 86 6.31 -19.99 -25.31
N TYR A 87 6.78 -21.22 -25.16
CA TYR A 87 6.76 -21.90 -23.86
C TYR A 87 7.66 -21.18 -22.84
N LEU A 88 8.88 -20.81 -23.23
CA LEU A 88 9.79 -20.07 -22.36
C LEU A 88 9.23 -18.70 -21.97
N ASP A 89 8.65 -17.97 -22.93
CA ASP A 89 8.01 -16.68 -22.68
C ASP A 89 6.85 -16.83 -21.69
N ARG A 90 5.99 -17.84 -21.86
CA ARG A 90 4.90 -18.14 -20.92
C ARG A 90 5.40 -18.52 -19.53
N VAL A 91 6.44 -19.34 -19.43
CA VAL A 91 7.06 -19.68 -18.13
C VAL A 91 7.59 -18.43 -17.44
N ALA A 92 8.21 -17.51 -18.19
CA ALA A 92 8.67 -16.23 -17.67
C ALA A 92 7.50 -15.35 -17.19
N GLU A 93 6.44 -15.22 -18.00
CA GLU A 93 5.22 -14.48 -17.61
C GLU A 93 4.56 -15.06 -16.36
N LEU A 94 4.46 -16.39 -16.26
CA LEU A 94 3.91 -17.08 -15.08
C LEU A 94 4.77 -16.85 -13.84
N LYS A 95 6.10 -16.87 -13.99
CA LYS A 95 7.03 -16.55 -12.91
C LYS A 95 6.85 -15.11 -12.42
N GLU A 96 6.72 -14.15 -13.34
CA GLU A 96 6.43 -12.77 -12.96
C GLU A 96 5.07 -12.63 -12.29
N ALA A 97 4.04 -13.32 -12.77
CA ALA A 97 2.72 -13.31 -12.16
C ALA A 97 2.76 -13.84 -10.72
N VAL A 98 3.52 -14.91 -10.46
CA VAL A 98 3.79 -15.39 -9.09
C VAL A 98 4.49 -14.30 -8.27
N GLY A 99 5.56 -13.69 -8.78
CA GLY A 99 6.29 -12.65 -8.06
C GLY A 99 5.44 -11.42 -7.70
N ARG A 100 4.52 -11.02 -8.59
CA ARG A 100 3.56 -9.94 -8.32
C ARG A 100 2.59 -10.35 -7.20
N ALA A 101 1.99 -11.53 -7.29
CA ALA A 101 1.08 -12.03 -6.26
C ALA A 101 1.76 -12.20 -4.89
N GLU A 102 3.03 -12.63 -4.85
CA GLU A 102 3.83 -12.69 -3.62
C GLU A 102 4.06 -11.30 -3.02
N SER A 103 4.33 -10.31 -3.88
CA SER A 103 4.50 -8.92 -3.45
C SER A 103 3.22 -8.33 -2.88
N ASP A 104 2.06 -8.63 -3.48
CA ASP A 104 0.76 -8.20 -2.98
C ASP A 104 0.46 -8.78 -1.60
N VAL A 105 0.64 -10.10 -1.43
CA VAL A 105 0.48 -10.77 -0.13
C VAL A 105 1.41 -10.17 0.92
N ALA A 106 2.67 -9.93 0.58
CA ALA A 106 3.63 -9.30 1.49
C ALA A 106 3.24 -7.85 1.85
N GLY A 107 2.73 -7.09 0.89
CA GLY A 107 2.24 -5.72 1.10
C GLY A 107 1.07 -5.66 2.07
N ILE A 108 0.05 -6.49 1.84
CA ILE A 108 -1.15 -6.55 2.69
C ILE A 108 -0.79 -7.03 4.11
N ARG A 109 0.11 -8.02 4.24
CA ARG A 109 0.60 -8.47 5.56
C ARG A 109 1.29 -7.35 6.34
N ARG A 110 2.13 -6.55 5.67
CA ARG A 110 2.76 -5.37 6.31
C ARG A 110 1.73 -4.33 6.74
N GLU A 111 0.67 -4.14 5.99
CA GLU A 111 -0.40 -3.20 6.36
C GLU A 111 -1.21 -3.70 7.57
N LEU A 112 -1.51 -5.00 7.61
CA LEU A 112 -2.10 -5.65 8.78
C LEU A 112 -1.23 -5.55 10.04
N GLU A 113 0.09 -5.65 9.91
CA GLU A 113 1.04 -5.44 11.01
C GLU A 113 1.08 -3.97 11.47
N ARG A 114 0.83 -3.03 10.55
CA ARG A 114 0.83 -1.59 10.81
C ARG A 114 -0.41 -1.14 11.60
N LEU A 115 -1.55 -1.80 11.40
CA LEU A 115 -2.76 -1.63 12.20
C LEU A 115 -2.63 -2.36 13.56
N PRO A 116 -2.84 -1.71 14.71
CA PRO A 116 -2.24 -0.50 15.25
C PRO A 116 -0.92 -0.79 16.00
N ALA A 117 0.20 -0.58 15.31
CA ALA A 117 1.46 -0.10 15.89
C ALA A 117 1.77 1.35 15.45
N ALA A 118 1.03 1.88 14.47
CA ALA A 118 1.35 3.14 13.78
C ALA A 118 0.46 4.34 14.14
N THR A 119 -0.30 4.31 15.23
CA THR A 119 -1.07 5.48 15.70
C THR A 119 -0.21 6.53 16.43
N GLY A 120 1.13 6.45 16.35
CA GLY A 120 2.03 7.33 17.10
C GLY A 120 3.31 7.78 16.39
N SER A 121 3.51 7.51 15.10
CA SER A 121 4.75 7.88 14.43
C SER A 121 4.48 8.69 13.16
N THR A 122 4.23 9.98 13.35
CA THR A 122 4.73 11.02 12.46
C THR A 122 6.25 11.10 12.65
N PRO A 123 7.10 10.65 11.71
CA PRO A 123 8.48 11.10 11.70
C PRO A 123 8.44 12.49 11.07
N THR A 124 8.18 13.53 11.88
CA THR A 124 8.61 14.87 11.51
C THR A 124 10.13 14.85 11.56
N SER A 125 10.73 14.48 10.43
CA SER A 125 12.15 14.64 10.20
C SER A 125 12.40 16.13 10.03
N ASN A 126 12.91 16.77 11.08
CA ASN A 126 13.45 18.13 11.04
C ASN A 126 14.86 18.06 11.63
N GLN A 127 15.85 17.94 10.73
CA GLN A 127 17.25 18.29 10.95
C GLN A 127 17.72 18.98 9.68
#